data_AF-A0A377ZM08-F1
#
_entry.id   AF-A0A377ZM08-F1
#
_cell.length_a   1.000
_cell.length_b   1.000
_cell.length_c   1.000
_cell.angle_alpha   90.00
_cell.angle_beta   90.00
_cell.angle_gamma   90.00
#
_symmetry.space_group_name_H-M   'P 1'
#
loop_
_entity.id
_entity.type
_entity.pdbx_description
1 polymer ?
#
loop_
_entity_poly.entity_id
_entity_poly.type
_entity_poly.pdbx_seq_one_letter_code
_entity_poly.pdbx_strand_id
1 'polypeptide(L)'
;MKTNTITAGAVLRLTQESDIALLPAIERSAAQAFRQIPSLAWLADSEVISVARHHDYLETEHSLLAVAAGQPVGFILTEPLDDALFIVEVAVHQAWQQQGIGRMLLERVIESARQMGYPAVTLTTFREVPWNAPFYTRLGFAMLDELTLPAGLAAKKGTGDPARPAARVALRHAPGVVDFSTDFSGAIWYKVPFKTYPLLPYVLVNRYYFLHNRSLCGTHGDRKTHCAVYSR
;
A
#
# COMPACT_ATOMS: atom_id res chain seq x y z
N MET A 1 -32.40 8.06 -21.99
CA MET A 1 -31.87 6.71 -21.70
C MET A 1 -30.42 6.86 -21.25
N LYS A 2 -30.14 6.67 -19.96
CA LYS A 2 -28.76 6.56 -19.46
C LYS A 2 -28.51 5.07 -19.29
N THR A 3 -27.68 4.50 -20.15
CA THR A 3 -27.27 3.11 -20.08
C THR A 3 -26.46 2.95 -18.80
N ASN A 4 -27.07 2.40 -17.75
CA ASN A 4 -26.33 1.87 -16.61
C ASN A 4 -25.54 0.67 -17.13
N THR A 5 -24.29 0.92 -17.51
CA THR A 5 -23.32 -0.13 -17.78
C THR A 5 -23.26 -1.00 -16.53
N ILE A 6 -23.72 -2.24 -16.66
CA ILE A 6 -23.57 -3.26 -15.63
C ILE A 6 -22.07 -3.40 -15.40
N THR A 7 -21.57 -2.86 -14.28
CA THR A 7 -20.23 -3.18 -13.80
C THR A 7 -20.20 -4.70 -13.65
N ALA A 8 -19.43 -5.40 -14.50
CA ALA A 8 -19.07 -6.77 -14.20
C ALA A 8 -18.34 -6.72 -12.86
N GLY A 9 -19.02 -7.15 -11.79
CA GLY A 9 -18.58 -6.90 -10.41
C GLY A 9 -17.17 -7.42 -10.19
N ALA A 10 -16.21 -6.52 -10.07
CA ALA A 10 -14.85 -6.89 -9.70
C ALA A 10 -14.84 -7.34 -8.24
N VAL A 11 -14.11 -8.40 -7.94
CA VAL A 11 -13.91 -8.91 -6.58
C VAL A 11 -12.46 -8.73 -6.19
N LEU A 12 -12.24 -8.33 -4.93
CA LEU A 12 -10.89 -8.18 -4.38
C LEU A 12 -10.48 -9.44 -3.62
N ARG A 13 -9.25 -9.92 -3.84
CA ARG A 13 -8.64 -11.02 -3.09
C ARG A 13 -7.13 -10.88 -3.03
N LEU A 14 -6.49 -11.53 -2.07
CA LEU A 14 -5.02 -11.64 -2.05
C LEU A 14 -4.53 -12.36 -3.31
N THR A 15 -3.33 -11.95 -3.73
CA THR A 15 -2.59 -12.59 -4.83
C THR A 15 -2.22 -14.02 -4.45
N GLN A 16 -2.34 -14.94 -5.42
CA GLN A 16 -1.88 -16.32 -5.31
C GLN A 16 -0.71 -16.53 -6.26
N GLU A 17 0.07 -17.59 -6.03
CA GLU A 17 1.27 -17.91 -6.81
C GLU A 17 0.98 -17.97 -8.32
N SER A 18 -0.17 -18.57 -8.68
CA SER A 18 -0.61 -18.69 -10.07
C SER A 18 -0.91 -17.35 -10.76
N ASP A 19 -1.09 -16.27 -10.02
CA ASP A 19 -1.37 -14.94 -10.58
C ASP A 19 -0.09 -14.18 -10.95
N ILE A 20 1.05 -14.47 -10.30
CA ILE A 20 2.26 -13.64 -10.34
C ILE A 20 2.74 -13.39 -11.78
N ALA A 21 2.73 -14.43 -12.62
CA ALA A 21 3.19 -14.32 -14.01
C ALA A 21 2.35 -13.34 -14.85
N LEU A 22 1.12 -13.02 -14.42
CA LEU A 22 0.20 -12.14 -15.14
C LEU A 22 0.36 -10.66 -14.75
N LEU A 23 0.86 -10.37 -13.55
CA LEU A 23 0.87 -9.01 -13.00
C LEU A 23 1.73 -8.02 -13.80
N PRO A 24 2.93 -8.37 -14.28
CA PRO A 24 3.74 -7.47 -15.12
C PRO A 24 3.02 -7.03 -16.41
N ALA A 25 2.16 -7.89 -16.98
CA ALA A 25 1.39 -7.55 -18.18
C ALA A 25 0.25 -6.56 -17.87
N ILE A 26 -0.37 -6.66 -16.69
CA ILE A 26 -1.38 -5.71 -16.22
C ILE A 26 -0.76 -4.33 -16.03
N GLU A 27 0.41 -4.25 -15.40
CA GLU A 27 1.14 -3.00 -15.21
C GLU A 27 1.51 -2.34 -16.55
N ARG A 28 2.07 -3.12 -17.48
CA ARG A 28 2.42 -2.62 -18.82
C ARG A 28 1.19 -2.13 -19.59
N SER A 29 0.06 -2.81 -19.44
CA SER A 29 -1.23 -2.40 -20.01
C SER A 29 -1.70 -1.08 -19.38
N ALA A 30 -1.65 -0.95 -18.06
CA ALA A 30 -2.02 0.26 -17.35
C ALA A 30 -1.15 1.47 -17.79
N ALA A 31 0.16 1.24 -17.94
CA ALA A 31 1.13 2.25 -18.33
C ALA A 31 0.88 2.83 -19.74
N GLN A 32 0.15 2.14 -20.62
CA GLN A 32 -0.19 2.68 -21.95
C GLN A 32 -1.01 3.98 -21.88
N ALA A 33 -1.71 4.25 -20.78
CA ALA A 33 -2.38 5.53 -20.57
C ALA A 33 -1.41 6.73 -20.65
N PHE A 34 -0.15 6.56 -20.25
CA PHE A 34 0.86 7.62 -20.30
C PHE A 34 1.26 8.02 -21.73
N ARG A 35 0.98 7.21 -22.75
CA ARG A 35 1.21 7.58 -24.16
C ARG A 35 0.48 8.86 -24.57
N GLN A 36 -0.60 9.19 -23.88
CA GLN A 36 -1.39 10.40 -24.12
C GLN A 36 -0.70 11.68 -23.62
N ILE A 37 0.39 11.56 -22.84
CA ILE A 37 1.16 12.68 -22.30
C ILE A 37 2.57 12.61 -22.92
N PRO A 38 2.90 13.44 -23.92
CA PRO A 38 4.18 13.34 -24.65
C PRO A 38 5.43 13.35 -23.76
N SER A 39 5.45 14.17 -22.70
CA SER A 39 6.58 14.25 -21.75
C SER A 39 6.75 12.99 -20.88
N LEU A 40 5.72 12.14 -20.80
CA LEU A 40 5.67 10.94 -19.98
C LEU A 40 5.45 9.66 -20.80
N ALA A 41 5.37 9.75 -22.13
CA ALA A 41 5.06 8.63 -23.01
C ALA A 41 6.08 7.48 -22.93
N TRP A 42 7.29 7.76 -22.45
CA TRP A 42 8.34 6.77 -22.19
C TRP A 42 8.00 5.82 -21.04
N LEU A 43 7.10 6.20 -20.11
CA LEU A 43 6.64 5.33 -19.02
C LEU A 43 5.88 4.10 -19.54
N ALA A 44 5.27 4.20 -20.72
CA ALA A 44 4.59 3.06 -21.33
C ALA A 44 5.55 1.93 -21.74
N ASP A 45 6.85 2.22 -21.84
CA ASP A 45 7.92 1.27 -22.18
C ASP A 45 8.88 1.03 -21.02
N SER A 46 8.64 1.62 -19.83
CA SER A 46 9.53 1.43 -18.69
C SER A 46 9.45 0.01 -18.15
N GLU A 47 10.48 -0.36 -17.39
CA GLU A 47 10.44 -1.60 -16.62
C GLU A 47 9.23 -1.61 -15.69
N VAL A 48 8.65 -2.80 -15.54
CA VAL A 48 7.54 -3.09 -14.63
C VAL A 48 8.06 -3.86 -13.42
N ILE A 49 7.26 -3.98 -12.36
CA ILE A 49 7.62 -4.80 -11.22
C ILE A 49 7.90 -6.24 -11.69
N SER A 50 9.07 -6.77 -11.32
CA SER A 50 9.49 -8.10 -11.75
C SER A 50 8.67 -9.20 -11.08
N VAL A 51 8.59 -10.36 -11.72
CA VAL A 51 7.95 -11.58 -11.16
C VAL A 51 8.52 -11.91 -9.78
N ALA A 52 9.85 -11.86 -9.62
CA ALA A 52 10.51 -12.11 -8.34
C ALA A 52 10.04 -11.12 -7.25
N ARG A 53 9.93 -9.83 -7.58
CA ARG A 53 9.49 -8.83 -6.61
C ARG A 53 8.00 -8.95 -6.29
N HIS A 54 7.17 -9.37 -7.25
CA HIS A 54 5.78 -9.72 -6.98
C HIS A 54 5.66 -10.92 -6.01
N HIS A 55 6.57 -11.89 -6.09
CA HIS A 55 6.64 -13.00 -5.13
C HIS A 55 6.94 -12.49 -3.71
N ASP A 56 7.89 -11.56 -3.55
CA ASP A 56 8.18 -10.96 -2.23
C ASP A 56 6.93 -10.28 -1.61
N TYR A 57 6.13 -9.59 -2.42
CA TYR A 57 4.86 -8.99 -1.96
C TYR A 57 3.76 -10.01 -1.69
N LEU A 58 3.78 -11.19 -2.34
CA LEU A 58 2.90 -12.29 -2.00
C LEU A 58 3.26 -12.89 -0.64
N GLU A 59 4.54 -13.17 -0.40
CA GLU A 59 5.03 -13.77 0.85
C GLU A 59 4.75 -12.90 2.08
N THR A 60 4.66 -11.59 1.88
CA THR A 60 4.39 -10.61 2.93
C THR A 60 2.93 -10.14 3.00
N GLU A 61 2.02 -10.83 2.30
CA GLU A 61 0.58 -10.49 2.23
C GLU A 61 0.28 -9.04 1.80
N HIS A 62 1.20 -8.43 1.06
CA HIS A 62 1.14 -7.04 0.61
C HIS A 62 0.74 -6.89 -0.86
N SER A 63 0.11 -7.92 -1.43
CA SER A 63 -0.32 -7.99 -2.82
C SER A 63 -1.81 -8.33 -2.90
N LEU A 64 -2.62 -7.38 -3.40
CA LEU A 64 -4.07 -7.52 -3.54
C LEU A 64 -4.48 -7.37 -5.00
N LEU A 65 -5.31 -8.28 -5.49
CA LEU A 65 -5.85 -8.29 -6.85
C LEU A 65 -7.30 -7.85 -6.91
N ALA A 66 -7.64 -7.20 -8.01
CA ALA A 66 -9.00 -7.10 -8.52
C ALA A 66 -9.19 -8.13 -9.64
N VAL A 67 -10.23 -8.95 -9.51
CA VAL A 67 -10.61 -9.98 -10.48
C VAL A 67 -11.98 -9.63 -11.04
N ALA A 68 -12.09 -9.55 -12.36
CA ALA A 68 -13.36 -9.34 -13.05
C ALA A 68 -13.48 -10.33 -14.21
N ALA A 69 -14.69 -10.83 -14.47
CA ALA A 69 -14.93 -11.88 -15.47
C ALA A 69 -13.97 -13.08 -15.35
N GLY A 70 -13.63 -13.47 -14.12
CA GLY A 70 -12.78 -14.63 -13.83
C GLY A 70 -11.27 -14.44 -14.04
N GLN A 71 -10.80 -13.24 -14.38
CA GLN A 71 -9.38 -12.96 -14.62
C GLN A 71 -8.87 -11.77 -13.78
N PRO A 72 -7.58 -11.75 -13.40
CA PRO A 72 -6.95 -10.57 -12.81
C PRO A 72 -6.99 -9.38 -13.78
N VAL A 73 -7.50 -8.24 -13.32
CA VAL A 73 -7.65 -7.01 -14.13
C VAL A 73 -6.99 -5.80 -13.49
N GLY A 74 -6.53 -5.91 -12.25
CA GLY A 74 -5.79 -4.87 -11.56
C GLY A 74 -5.17 -5.41 -10.28
N PHE A 75 -4.19 -4.70 -9.75
CA PHE A 75 -3.54 -5.03 -8.49
C PHE A 75 -3.11 -3.76 -7.75
N ILE A 76 -2.86 -3.92 -6.46
CA ILE A 76 -2.21 -2.92 -5.62
C ILE A 76 -1.16 -3.62 -4.74
N LEU A 77 0.03 -3.03 -4.70
CA LEU A 77 1.16 -3.49 -3.88
C LEU A 77 1.41 -2.47 -2.78
N THR A 78 1.68 -2.96 -1.57
CA THR A 78 1.99 -2.11 -0.42
C THR A 78 3.28 -2.55 0.28
N GLU A 79 3.84 -1.71 1.14
CA GLU A 79 4.86 -2.13 2.09
C GLU A 79 4.89 -1.16 3.28
N PRO A 80 5.33 -1.59 4.48
CA PRO A 80 5.60 -0.67 5.58
C PRO A 80 6.77 0.25 5.18
N LEU A 81 6.60 1.56 5.36
CA LEU A 81 7.64 2.55 5.11
C LEU A 81 7.49 3.72 6.08
N ASP A 82 8.58 4.04 6.78
CA ASP A 82 8.57 5.03 7.86
C ASP A 82 7.48 4.69 8.91
N ASP A 83 6.51 5.58 9.13
CA ASP A 83 5.38 5.38 10.04
C ASP A 83 4.09 4.93 9.33
N ALA A 84 4.12 4.67 8.02
CA ALA A 84 2.92 4.52 7.19
C ALA A 84 2.92 3.21 6.38
N LEU A 85 1.75 2.86 5.85
CA LEU A 85 1.65 1.86 4.79
C LEU A 85 1.84 2.56 3.43
N PHE A 86 2.93 2.27 2.74
CA PHE A 86 3.24 2.86 1.44
C PHE A 86 2.65 2.03 0.30
N ILE A 87 1.98 2.67 -0.64
CA ILE A 87 1.54 2.05 -1.89
C ILE A 87 2.69 2.11 -2.88
N VAL A 88 3.22 0.92 -3.20
CA VAL A 88 4.34 0.75 -4.12
C VAL A 88 3.88 0.94 -5.55
N GLU A 89 2.78 0.29 -5.91
CA GLU A 89 2.24 0.30 -7.27
C GLU A 89 0.73 0.05 -7.23
N VAL A 90 -0.01 0.70 -8.14
CA VAL A 90 -1.43 0.44 -8.36
C VAL A 90 -1.70 0.47 -9.85
N ALA A 91 -2.00 -0.70 -10.39
CA ALA A 91 -2.23 -0.88 -11.82
C ALA A 91 -3.60 -1.47 -12.08
N VAL A 92 -4.31 -0.90 -13.05
CA VAL A 92 -5.55 -1.46 -13.60
C VAL A 92 -5.39 -1.55 -15.11
N HIS A 93 -5.60 -2.75 -15.65
CA HIS A 93 -5.53 -3.04 -17.06
C HIS A 93 -6.35 -2.01 -17.86
N GLN A 94 -5.81 -1.49 -18.97
CA GLN A 94 -6.38 -0.34 -19.68
C GLN A 94 -7.87 -0.50 -20.02
N ALA A 95 -8.28 -1.68 -20.52
CA ALA A 95 -9.68 -1.99 -20.86
C ALA A 95 -10.65 -1.97 -19.65
N TRP A 96 -10.12 -2.02 -18.43
CA TRP A 96 -10.87 -2.07 -17.17
C TRP A 96 -10.75 -0.77 -16.35
N GLN A 97 -10.03 0.24 -16.86
CA GLN A 97 -9.92 1.55 -16.22
C GLN A 97 -11.25 2.31 -16.29
N GLN A 98 -11.38 3.34 -15.44
CA GLN A 98 -12.57 4.21 -15.34
C GLN A 98 -13.87 3.48 -14.90
N GLN A 99 -13.78 2.23 -14.45
CA GLN A 99 -14.91 1.44 -13.93
C GLN A 99 -14.93 1.35 -12.39
N GLY A 100 -14.15 2.19 -11.70
CA GLY A 100 -14.10 2.22 -10.23
C GLY A 100 -13.14 1.20 -9.57
N ILE A 101 -12.48 0.33 -10.35
CA ILE A 101 -11.59 -0.72 -9.81
C ILE A 101 -10.41 -0.14 -9.02
N GLY A 102 -9.73 0.88 -9.55
CA GLY A 102 -8.62 1.53 -8.84
C GLY A 102 -9.06 2.15 -7.50
N ARG A 103 -10.29 2.71 -7.46
CA ARG A 103 -10.89 3.21 -6.22
C ARG A 103 -11.13 2.07 -5.22
N MET A 104 -11.70 0.94 -5.67
CA MET A 104 -11.94 -0.22 -4.81
C MET A 104 -10.64 -0.76 -4.19
N LEU A 105 -9.55 -0.85 -4.98
CA LEU A 105 -8.23 -1.27 -4.49
C LEU A 105 -7.70 -0.33 -3.40
N LEU A 106 -7.75 0.99 -3.64
CA LEU A 106 -7.28 1.98 -2.67
C LEU A 106 -8.12 2.01 -1.39
N GLU A 107 -9.45 1.97 -1.51
CA GLU A 107 -10.35 1.93 -0.34
C GLU A 107 -10.09 0.69 0.52
N ARG A 108 -9.82 -0.46 -0.10
CA ARG A 108 -9.43 -1.67 0.64
C ARG A 108 -8.10 -1.48 1.36
N VAL A 109 -7.09 -0.89 0.72
CA VAL A 109 -5.78 -0.63 1.37
C VAL A 109 -5.92 0.36 2.53
N ILE A 110 -6.71 1.42 2.36
CA ILE A 110 -6.99 2.41 3.42
C ILE A 110 -7.66 1.73 4.62
N GLU A 111 -8.66 0.89 4.36
CA GLU A 111 -9.34 0.13 5.42
C GLU A 111 -8.40 -0.86 6.11
N SER A 112 -7.58 -1.60 5.35
CA SER A 112 -6.57 -2.49 5.94
C SER A 112 -5.55 -1.73 6.78
N ALA A 113 -5.09 -0.56 6.32
CA ALA A 113 -4.18 0.29 7.08
C ALA A 113 -4.79 0.75 8.41
N ARG A 114 -6.08 1.14 8.38
CA ARG A 114 -6.88 1.48 9.56
C ARG A 114 -6.90 0.31 10.56
N GLN A 115 -7.27 -0.89 10.10
CA GLN A 115 -7.36 -2.11 10.91
C GLN A 115 -6.01 -2.57 11.46
N MET A 116 -4.92 -2.30 10.76
CA MET A 116 -3.55 -2.60 11.21
C MET A 116 -2.97 -1.52 12.14
N GLY A 117 -3.68 -0.40 12.34
CA GLY A 117 -3.23 0.70 13.19
C GLY A 117 -2.17 1.60 12.56
N TYR A 118 -2.00 1.57 11.24
CA TYR A 118 -1.13 2.54 10.56
C TYR A 118 -1.76 3.94 10.67
N PRO A 119 -1.00 4.96 11.11
CA PRO A 119 -1.48 6.33 11.19
C PRO A 119 -1.74 6.94 9.81
N ALA A 120 -1.19 6.36 8.74
CA ALA A 120 -1.39 6.83 7.38
C ALA A 120 -1.17 5.76 6.30
N VAL A 121 -1.71 6.06 5.12
CA VAL A 121 -1.34 5.47 3.84
C VAL A 121 -0.61 6.54 3.01
N THR A 122 0.52 6.18 2.40
CA THR A 122 1.31 7.11 1.57
C THR A 122 1.57 6.55 0.18
N LEU A 123 1.85 7.44 -0.78
CA LEU A 123 2.27 7.06 -2.14
C LEU A 123 3.08 8.19 -2.78
N THR A 124 3.72 7.90 -3.91
CA THR A 124 4.27 8.94 -4.78
C THR A 124 3.64 8.88 -6.17
N THR A 125 3.42 10.03 -6.79
CA THR A 125 2.77 10.11 -8.10
C THR A 125 3.27 11.32 -8.89
N PHE A 126 3.00 11.39 -10.19
CA PHE A 126 3.35 12.54 -11.03
C PHE A 126 2.35 13.68 -10.85
N ARG A 127 2.84 14.87 -10.51
CA ARG A 127 2.02 16.07 -10.28
C ARG A 127 1.23 16.50 -11.52
N GLU A 128 1.87 16.45 -12.69
CA GLU A 128 1.33 17.01 -13.94
C GLU A 128 0.41 16.07 -14.70
N VAL A 129 0.13 14.89 -14.15
CA VAL A 129 -0.78 13.92 -14.76
C VAL A 129 -2.23 14.29 -14.40
N PRO A 130 -3.07 14.72 -15.37
CA PRO A 130 -4.35 15.36 -15.08
C PRO A 130 -5.34 14.49 -14.31
N TRP A 131 -5.23 13.17 -14.45
CA TRP A 131 -6.11 12.22 -13.77
C TRP A 131 -5.66 11.87 -12.34
N ASN A 132 -4.37 12.01 -12.00
CA ASN A 132 -3.85 11.56 -10.70
C ASN A 132 -4.35 12.44 -9.56
N ALA A 133 -4.17 13.77 -9.65
CA ALA A 133 -4.52 14.67 -8.55
C ALA A 133 -6.03 14.59 -8.20
N PRO A 134 -6.99 14.71 -9.15
CA PRO A 134 -8.41 14.59 -8.82
C PRO A 134 -8.80 13.20 -8.30
N PHE A 135 -8.11 12.15 -8.73
CA PHE A 135 -8.38 10.79 -8.26
C PHE A 135 -8.00 10.61 -6.79
N TYR A 136 -6.76 10.96 -6.43
CA TYR A 136 -6.27 10.81 -5.05
C TYR A 136 -6.93 11.80 -4.08
N THR A 137 -7.16 13.05 -4.48
CA THR A 137 -7.83 14.04 -3.62
C THR A 137 -9.25 13.64 -3.26
N ARG A 138 -10.01 13.05 -4.19
CA ARG A 138 -11.36 12.52 -3.89
C ARG A 138 -11.35 11.37 -2.88
N LEU A 139 -10.24 10.67 -2.76
CA LEU A 139 -10.01 9.61 -1.78
C LEU A 139 -9.39 10.13 -0.48
N GLY A 140 -9.30 11.46 -0.29
CA GLY A 140 -8.81 12.09 0.93
C GLY A 140 -7.29 12.19 1.04
N PHE A 141 -6.53 11.87 -0.01
CA PHE A 141 -5.09 12.08 0.00
C PHE A 141 -4.76 13.57 -0.14
N ALA A 142 -3.85 14.03 0.71
CA ALA A 142 -3.27 15.36 0.65
C ALA A 142 -1.79 15.29 0.26
N MET A 143 -1.31 16.33 -0.42
CA MET A 143 0.11 16.47 -0.75
C MET A 143 0.92 16.83 0.49
N LEU A 144 2.09 16.23 0.65
CA LEU A 144 3.03 16.58 1.71
C LEU A 144 3.99 17.69 1.27
N ASP A 145 4.42 18.51 2.24
CA ASP A 145 5.47 19.50 2.05
C ASP A 145 6.83 18.81 1.92
N GLU A 146 7.59 19.21 0.90
CA GLU A 146 8.94 18.74 0.58
C GLU A 146 9.91 18.83 1.74
N LEU A 147 9.79 19.89 2.56
CA LEU A 147 10.67 20.10 3.70
C LEU A 147 10.38 19.16 4.88
N THR A 148 9.25 18.46 4.84
CA THR A 148 8.75 17.61 5.93
C THR A 148 8.61 16.14 5.53
N LEU A 149 9.10 15.76 4.34
CA LEU A 149 9.01 14.37 3.89
C LEU A 149 9.78 13.44 4.83
N PRO A 150 9.14 12.35 5.31
CA PRO A 150 9.85 11.25 5.93
C PRO A 150 10.96 10.72 5.01
N ALA A 151 12.08 10.27 5.60
CA ALA A 151 13.28 9.94 4.85
C ALA A 151 13.06 8.80 3.84
N GLY A 152 12.33 7.74 4.22
CA GLY A 152 11.98 6.64 3.32
C GLY A 152 11.13 7.12 2.14
N LEU A 153 10.09 7.91 2.42
CA LEU A 153 9.22 8.47 1.39
C LEU A 153 9.95 9.44 0.46
N ALA A 154 10.88 10.27 0.97
CA ALA A 154 11.74 11.13 0.17
C ALA A 154 12.62 10.31 -0.79
N ALA A 155 13.19 9.20 -0.31
CA ALA A 155 13.95 8.28 -1.15
C ALA A 155 13.09 7.63 -2.24
N LYS A 156 11.86 7.19 -1.92
CA LYS A 156 10.91 6.63 -2.92
C LYS A 156 10.45 7.64 -3.96
N LYS A 157 10.28 8.90 -3.57
CA LYS A 157 9.95 9.99 -4.52
C LYS A 157 11.08 10.20 -5.53
N GLY A 158 12.32 9.97 -5.10
CA GLY A 158 13.53 10.25 -5.86
C GLY A 158 13.82 11.74 -5.92
N THR A 159 15.03 12.09 -6.36
CA THR A 159 15.48 13.49 -6.49
C THR A 159 14.94 14.20 -7.74
N GLY A 160 14.10 13.52 -8.54
CA GLY A 160 13.81 13.91 -9.91
C GLY A 160 15.02 13.64 -10.82
N ASP A 161 14.76 13.13 -12.03
CA ASP A 161 15.77 13.09 -13.07
C ASP A 161 15.85 14.49 -13.70
N PRO A 162 17.01 15.18 -13.69
CA PRO A 162 17.17 16.48 -14.33
C PRO A 162 16.78 16.47 -15.83
N ALA A 163 16.90 15.32 -16.50
CA ALA A 163 16.50 15.13 -17.89
C ALA A 163 15.01 14.82 -18.06
N ARG A 164 14.28 14.53 -16.98
CA ARG A 164 12.84 14.18 -16.99
C ARG A 164 12.13 14.89 -15.83
N PRO A 165 11.89 16.21 -15.96
CA PRO A 165 11.55 17.11 -14.86
C PRO A 165 10.12 16.95 -14.32
N ALA A 166 9.38 15.90 -14.69
CA ALA A 166 8.05 15.66 -14.14
C ALA A 166 8.17 15.34 -12.65
N ALA A 167 8.03 16.38 -11.82
CA ALA A 167 8.22 16.29 -10.39
C ALA A 167 7.20 15.30 -9.80
N ARG A 168 7.71 14.18 -9.28
CA ARG A 168 6.93 13.31 -8.41
C ARG A 168 6.61 14.09 -7.13
N VAL A 169 5.40 13.88 -6.64
CA VAL A 169 4.92 14.39 -5.36
C VAL A 169 4.58 13.23 -4.45
N ALA A 170 4.75 13.43 -3.15
CA ALA A 170 4.31 12.47 -2.16
C ALA A 170 2.94 12.87 -1.61
N LEU A 171 2.04 11.89 -1.47
CA LEU A 171 0.71 12.07 -0.92
C LEU A 171 0.53 11.24 0.35
N ARG A 172 -0.30 11.72 1.28
CA ARG A 172 -0.63 11.06 2.55
C ARG A 172 -2.14 11.09 2.78
N HIS A 173 -2.70 9.96 3.21
CA HIS A 173 -4.07 9.82 3.70
C HIS A 173 -4.03 9.35 5.14
N ALA A 174 -4.79 9.99 6.04
CA ALA A 174 -4.99 9.52 7.41
C ALA A 174 -6.26 8.66 7.47
N PRO A 175 -6.16 7.31 7.59
CA PRO A 175 -7.32 6.42 7.61
C PRO A 175 -8.22 6.57 8.86
N GLY A 176 -7.81 7.38 9.83
CA GLY A 176 -8.39 7.40 11.18
C GLY A 176 -7.85 6.26 12.04
N VAL A 177 -8.15 6.29 13.33
CA VAL A 177 -7.71 5.27 14.30
C VAL A 177 -8.90 4.36 14.62
N VAL A 178 -8.68 3.04 14.64
CA VAL A 178 -9.62 2.12 15.28
C VAL A 178 -9.37 2.20 16.78
N ASP A 179 -10.36 2.63 17.55
CA ASP A 179 -10.29 2.51 19.00
C ASP A 179 -10.44 1.05 19.41
N PHE A 180 -9.31 0.35 19.57
CA PHE A 180 -9.29 -1.02 20.05
C PHE A 180 -9.65 -1.16 21.54
N SER A 181 -9.83 -0.05 22.28
CA SER A 181 -10.25 -0.09 23.68
C SER A 181 -11.75 -0.37 23.85
N THR A 182 -12.55 -0.21 22.80
CA THR A 182 -14.02 -0.33 22.87
C THR A 182 -14.61 -1.59 22.24
N ASP A 183 -13.83 -2.41 21.52
CA ASP A 183 -14.34 -3.62 20.85
C ASP A 183 -13.46 -4.85 21.17
N PHE A 184 -13.70 -5.43 22.35
CA PHE A 184 -12.99 -6.62 22.86
C PHE A 184 -13.60 -7.95 22.39
N SER A 185 -14.67 -7.92 21.58
CA SER A 185 -15.38 -9.10 21.09
C SER A 185 -14.76 -9.68 19.82
N GLY A 186 -13.58 -10.32 19.93
CA GLY A 186 -13.07 -11.18 18.83
C GLY A 186 -11.56 -11.28 18.65
N ALA A 187 -10.74 -10.56 19.44
CA ALA A 187 -9.29 -10.63 19.29
C ALA A 187 -8.73 -11.99 19.74
N ILE A 188 -8.12 -12.74 18.82
CA ILE A 188 -7.33 -13.95 19.12
C ILE A 188 -5.95 -13.49 19.58
N TRP A 189 -5.70 -13.57 20.88
CA TRP A 189 -4.43 -13.23 21.51
C TRP A 189 -3.45 -14.41 21.43
N TYR A 190 -2.24 -14.16 20.94
CA TYR A 190 -1.16 -15.18 20.97
C TYR A 190 -0.28 -14.98 22.20
N LYS A 191 -0.10 -16.05 22.97
CA LYS A 191 0.74 -16.09 24.16
C LYS A 191 2.17 -16.43 23.75
N VAL A 192 3.05 -15.45 23.68
CA VAL A 192 4.46 -15.67 23.30
C VAL A 192 5.32 -15.82 24.56
N PRO A 193 6.04 -16.94 24.78
CA PRO A 193 6.94 -17.08 25.92
C PRO A 193 8.23 -16.28 25.69
N PHE A 194 8.53 -15.32 26.59
CA PHE A 194 9.78 -14.57 26.57
C PHE A 194 10.90 -15.40 27.24
N LYS A 195 11.72 -16.09 26.44
CA LYS A 195 12.90 -16.81 26.94
C LYS A 195 14.04 -15.82 27.24
N THR A 196 13.95 -15.00 28.30
CA THR A 196 15.19 -14.48 28.95
C THR A 196 15.07 -13.78 30.31
N TYR A 197 13.90 -13.37 30.83
CA TYR A 197 13.85 -12.67 32.14
C TYR A 197 12.59 -13.02 32.96
N PRO A 198 12.73 -13.48 34.22
CA PRO A 198 11.59 -13.67 35.11
C PRO A 198 11.27 -12.31 35.73
N LEU A 199 10.07 -11.76 35.48
CA LEU A 199 9.31 -10.89 36.41
C LEU A 199 8.08 -10.23 35.73
N LEU A 200 7.84 -10.44 34.43
CA LEU A 200 6.55 -10.14 33.78
C LEU A 200 6.21 -11.27 32.80
N PRO A 201 5.14 -12.07 33.04
CA PRO A 201 5.05 -13.36 32.38
C PRO A 201 4.54 -13.32 30.93
N TYR A 202 3.92 -12.23 30.44
CA TYR A 202 3.36 -12.18 29.07
C TYR A 202 3.26 -10.74 28.51
N VAL A 203 3.42 -10.59 27.18
CA VAL A 203 3.06 -9.40 26.42
C VAL A 203 1.92 -9.76 25.47
N LEU A 204 0.86 -8.95 25.45
CA LEU A 204 -0.23 -9.07 24.46
C LEU A 204 0.20 -8.37 23.17
N VAL A 205 0.42 -9.14 22.10
CA VAL A 205 0.79 -8.59 20.80
C VAL A 205 -0.24 -9.06 19.77
N ASN A 206 -0.78 -8.11 19.01
CA ASN A 206 -1.63 -8.41 17.87
C ASN A 206 -0.86 -9.31 16.87
N ARG A 207 -1.49 -10.40 16.40
CA ARG A 207 -0.88 -11.39 15.47
C ARG A 207 -0.25 -10.73 14.26
N TYR A 208 -0.85 -9.65 13.75
CA TYR A 208 -0.33 -8.94 12.58
C TYR A 208 0.95 -8.15 12.88
N TYR A 209 1.02 -7.50 14.04
CA TYR A 209 2.19 -6.75 14.51
C TYR A 209 3.41 -7.65 14.76
N PHE A 210 3.20 -8.84 15.31
CA PHE A 210 4.29 -9.77 15.62
C PHE A 210 4.92 -10.40 14.38
N LEU A 211 4.14 -10.62 13.31
CA LEU A 211 4.63 -11.28 12.10
C LEU A 211 5.38 -10.33 11.15
N HIS A 212 5.01 -9.05 11.09
CA HIS A 212 5.51 -8.11 10.07
C HIS A 212 6.58 -7.11 10.56
N ASN A 213 6.78 -6.95 11.88
CA ASN A 213 7.73 -5.99 12.46
C ASN A 213 8.82 -6.68 13.32
N ARG A 214 9.50 -7.69 12.77
CA ARG A 214 10.57 -8.43 13.48
C ARG A 214 11.78 -7.57 13.89
N SER A 215 11.97 -6.37 13.33
CA SER A 215 13.16 -5.55 13.51
C SER A 215 13.13 -4.56 14.68
N LEU A 216 11.96 -4.27 15.28
CA LEU A 216 11.86 -3.33 16.40
C LEU A 216 12.22 -3.93 17.77
N CYS A 217 12.48 -5.25 17.82
CA CYS A 217 13.01 -5.93 18.99
C CYS A 217 14.48 -6.35 18.74
N GLY A 218 15.33 -5.37 18.45
CA GLY A 218 16.78 -5.57 18.32
C GLY A 218 17.48 -5.48 19.68
N THR A 219 18.30 -6.47 20.00
CA THR A 219 19.16 -6.52 21.18
C THR A 219 20.24 -5.42 21.11
N HIS A 220 20.17 -4.42 21.98
CA HIS A 220 21.32 -3.56 22.28
C HIS A 220 21.44 -3.39 23.80
N GLY A 221 22.67 -3.61 24.29
CA GLY A 221 23.01 -3.62 25.70
C GLY A 221 22.71 -2.30 26.39
N ASP A 222 22.23 -2.40 27.62
CA ASP A 222 22.15 -1.34 28.62
C ASP A 222 21.54 0.00 28.16
N ARG A 223 20.21 -0.01 27.93
CA ARG A 223 19.24 0.90 28.58
C ARG A 223 17.83 0.68 28.01
N LYS A 224 16.85 0.50 28.91
CA LYS A 224 15.38 0.39 28.74
C LYS A 224 14.83 0.76 27.35
N THR A 225 14.45 -0.25 26.56
CA THR A 225 13.56 -0.07 25.40
C THR A 225 12.11 -0.17 25.87
N HIS A 226 11.41 0.96 25.89
CA HIS A 226 9.96 0.98 26.10
C HIS A 226 9.27 0.46 24.84
N CYS A 227 8.75 -0.77 24.87
CA CYS A 227 7.60 -1.12 24.04
C CYS A 227 6.43 -0.27 24.55
N ALA A 228 6.02 0.73 23.79
CA ALA A 228 4.83 1.52 24.10
C ALA A 228 3.59 0.62 23.99
N VAL A 229 3.22 -0.01 25.11
CA VAL A 229 1.89 -0.54 25.34
C VAL A 229 1.11 0.60 25.96
N TYR A 230 0.24 1.28 25.19
CA TYR A 230 -0.75 2.16 25.80
C TYR A 230 -1.89 1.30 26.35
N SER A 231 -1.89 1.12 27.67
CA SER A 231 -3.04 0.73 28.48
C SER A 231 -2.71 1.15 29.92
N ARG A 232 -3.43 2.18 30.40
CA ARG A 232 -3.35 2.88 31.70
C ARG A 232 -2.27 2.47 32.70
#